data_AF-A0A7C4BA89-F1
#
_entry.id   AF-A0A7C4BA89-F1
#
_cell.length_a   1.000
_cell.length_b   1.000
_cell.length_c   1.000
_cell.angle_alpha   90.00
_cell.angle_beta   90.00
_cell.angle_gamma   90.00
#
_symmetry.space_group_name_H-M   'P 1'
#
loop_
_entity.id
_entity.type
_entity.pdbx_description
1 polymer ?
#
loop_
_entity_poly.entity_id
_entity_poly.type
_entity_poly.pdbx_seq_one_letter_code
_entity_poly.pdbx_strand_id
1 'polypeptide(L)' 'MAEVKEEDVLNALREVYDPELPFNIVDLGLVYGVEVD' A
#
# COMPACT_ATOMS: atom_id res chain seq x y z
N MET A 1 -16.95 -0.92 -15.43
CA MET A 1 -16.08 -0.23 -14.45
C MET A 1 -14.73 -0.91 -14.51
N ALA A 2 -13.62 -0.20 -14.38
CA ALA A 2 -12.32 -0.85 -14.29
C ALA A 2 -12.28 -1.66 -12.98
N GLU A 3 -11.86 -2.91 -13.06
CA GLU A 3 -11.63 -3.77 -11.91
C GLU A 3 -10.39 -3.26 -11.17
N VAL A 4 -10.52 -3.04 -9.86
CA VAL A 4 -9.40 -2.61 -9.01
C VAL A 4 -8.62 -3.86 -8.62
N LYS A 5 -7.31 -3.86 -8.87
CA LYS A 5 -6.43 -4.96 -8.49
C LYS A 5 -5.77 -4.66 -7.16
N GLU A 6 -5.37 -5.70 -6.43
CA GLU A 6 -4.57 -5.57 -5.21
C GLU A 6 -3.30 -4.72 -5.44
N GLU A 7 -2.69 -4.85 -6.61
CA GLU A 7 -1.51 -4.07 -7.00
C GLU A 7 -1.79 -2.56 -7.06
N ASP A 8 -2.99 -2.15 -7.51
CA ASP A 8 -3.38 -0.74 -7.57
C ASP A 8 -3.45 -0.14 -6.16
N VAL A 9 -4.01 -0.91 -5.21
CA VAL A 9 -4.10 -0.52 -3.80
C VAL A 9 -2.70 -0.49 -3.17
N LEU A 10 -1.86 -1.51 -3.39
CA LEU A 10 -0.49 -1.54 -2.88
C LEU A 10 0.34 -0.37 -3.41
N ASN A 11 0.15 0.01 -4.68
CA ASN A 11 0.84 1.17 -5.26
C ASN A 11 0.38 2.49 -4.62
N ALA A 12 -0.91 2.65 -4.35
CA ALA A 12 -1.40 3.81 -3.61
C ALA A 12 -0.86 3.86 -2.17
N LEU A 13 -0.79 2.71 -1.49
CA LEU A 13 -0.25 2.63 -0.13
C LEU A 13 1.26 2.94 -0.05
N ARG A 14 2.02 2.78 -1.14
CA ARG A 14 3.42 3.21 -1.20
C ARG A 14 3.61 4.72 -1.13
N GLU A 15 2.57 5.51 -1.40
CA GLU A 15 2.61 6.97 -1.22
C GLU A 15 2.37 7.40 0.24
N VAL A 16 2.01 6.46 1.11
CA VAL A 16 1.82 6.72 2.54
C VAL A 16 3.12 6.49 3.29
N TYR A 17 3.75 7.59 3.68
CA TYR A 17 5.02 7.58 4.42
C TYR A 17 4.82 7.57 5.92
N ASP A 18 5.70 6.85 6.62
CA ASP A 18 5.78 6.94 8.07
C ASP A 18 6.30 8.34 8.47
N PRO A 19 5.66 9.03 9.44
CA PRO A 19 6.09 10.38 9.84
C PRO A 19 7.41 10.39 10.62
N GLU A 20 7.84 9.26 11.19
CA GLU A 20 9.08 9.12 11.95
C GLU A 20 10.25 8.64 11.09
N LEU A 21 9.98 7.88 10.02
CA LEU A 21 10.98 7.28 9.13
C LEU A 21 10.80 7.67 7.67
N PRO A 22 11.88 7.85 6.88
CA PRO A 22 11.79 8.21 5.46
C PRO A 22 11.47 7.00 4.55
N PHE A 23 10.58 6.12 5.00
CA PHE A 23 10.13 4.93 4.28
C PHE A 23 8.60 4.85 4.27
N ASN A 24 8.02 4.23 3.24
CA ASN A 24 6.58 4.01 3.18
C ASN A 24 6.18 2.73 3.93
N ILE A 25 4.91 2.66 4.32
CA ILE A 25 4.37 1.58 5.15
C ILE A 25 4.43 0.20 4.46
N VAL A 26 4.46 0.17 3.12
CA VAL A 26 4.55 -1.07 2.34
C VAL A 26 5.98 -1.63 2.40
N ASP A 27 6.98 -0.79 2.15
CA ASP A 27 8.39 -1.19 2.17
C ASP A 27 8.90 -1.49 3.58
N LEU A 28 8.29 -0.87 4.60
CA LEU A 28 8.50 -1.22 6.00
C LEU A 28 7.88 -2.57 6.40
N GLY A 29 7.07 -3.18 5.53
CA GLY A 29 6.38 -4.44 5.81
C GLY A 29 5.27 -4.32 6.84
N LEU A 30 4.70 -3.12 7.03
CA LEU A 30 3.58 -2.88 7.95
C LEU A 30 2.23 -3.30 7.35
N VAL A 31 2.18 -3.51 6.04
CA VAL A 31 1.00 -4.03 5.33
C VAL A 31 1.08 -5.55 5.26
N TYR A 32 0.14 -6.25 5.91
CA TYR A 32 0.11 -7.72 5.94
C TYR A 32 -0.55 -8.36 4.72
N GLY A 33 -1.44 -7.65 4.04
CA GLY A 33 -2.16 -8.12 2.86
C GLY A 33 -3.22 -7.11 2.44
N VAL A 34 -3.70 -7.25 1.20
CA VAL A 34 -4.82 -6.51 0.65
C VAL A 34 -5.77 -7.52 0.04
N GLU A 35 -7.06 -7.42 0.36
CA GLU A 35 -8.12 -8.20 -0.26
C GLU A 35 -9.08 -7.21 -0.94
N VAL A 36 -9.46 -7.49 -2.19
CA VAL A 36 -10.36 -6.65 -3.00
C VAL A 36 -11.51 -7.50 -3.51
N ASP A 37 -12.75 -7.03 -3.33
CA ASP A 37 -14.01 -7.66 -3.77
C ASP A 37 -14.52 -7.15 -5.13
#